data_AF-A0A534VSM1-F1
#
_entry.id   AF-A0A534VSM1-F1
#
_cell.length_a   1.000
_cell.length_b   1.000
_cell.length_c   1.000
_cell.angle_alpha   90.00
_cell.angle_beta   90.00
_cell.angle_gamma   90.00
#
_symmetry.space_group_name_H-M   'P 1'
#
loop_
_entity.id
_entity.type
_entity.pdbx_description
1 polymer ?
#
loop_
_entity_poly.entity_id
_entity_poly.type
_entity_poly.pdbx_seq_one_letter_code
_entity_poly.pdbx_strand_id
1 'polypeptide(L)'
;MRSGLRRKALCLLFGLGGLVFGIVGAENTFGRLREAPGAALLFSLELRDEAGALLASPMVVGEEGRKLHLDLSQPGGPDNEPVRMSLDLSPHGGGGGDLCVEYRLSLDGGRARGGWMSVPMGERRSVRVAGPGEPLRLDLVVARAGTPAFDRILLARRQGKPVT
;
A
#
# COMPACT_ATOMS: atom_id res chain seq x y z
N MET A 1 -34.58 31.93 -49.56
CA MET A 1 -34.11 31.73 -48.17
C MET A 1 -34.21 30.25 -47.78
N ARG A 2 -33.26 29.37 -48.13
CA ARG A 2 -33.31 27.93 -47.77
C ARG A 2 -31.94 27.27 -47.47
N SER A 3 -30.83 28.02 -47.50
CA SER A 3 -29.47 27.44 -47.41
C SER A 3 -28.86 27.40 -46.00
N GLY A 4 -29.41 28.13 -45.02
CA GLY A 4 -28.82 28.24 -43.67
C GLY A 4 -29.11 27.07 -42.72
N LEU A 5 -30.23 26.36 -42.92
CA LEU A 5 -30.67 25.29 -42.00
C LEU A 5 -29.83 24.00 -42.14
N ARG A 6 -29.42 23.66 -43.38
CA ARG A 6 -28.66 22.44 -43.68
C ARG A 6 -27.24 22.46 -43.10
N ARG A 7 -26.59 23.63 -43.02
CA ARG A 7 -25.24 23.78 -42.45
C ARG A 7 -25.23 23.60 -40.93
N LYS A 8 -26.23 24.14 -40.23
CA LYS A 8 -26.33 24.05 -38.76
C LYS A 8 -26.62 22.62 -38.28
N ALA A 9 -27.47 21.89 -39.01
CA ALA A 9 -27.75 20.48 -38.70
C ALA A 9 -26.51 19.57 -38.88
N LEU A 10 -25.68 19.84 -39.89
CA LEU A 10 -24.47 19.07 -40.15
C LEU A 10 -23.40 19.28 -39.06
N CYS A 11 -23.20 20.52 -38.59
CA CYS A 11 -22.25 20.81 -37.51
C CYS A 11 -22.66 20.18 -36.17
N LEU A 12 -23.95 20.10 -35.87
CA LEU A 12 -24.47 19.43 -34.67
C LEU A 12 -24.20 17.92 -34.68
N LEU A 13 -24.30 17.25 -35.83
CA LEU A 13 -24.02 15.82 -35.95
C LEU A 13 -22.52 15.50 -35.79
N PHE A 14 -21.62 16.32 -36.33
CA PHE A 14 -20.18 16.17 -36.11
C PHE A 14 -19.78 16.48 -34.66
N GLY A 15 -20.41 17.48 -34.03
CA GLY A 15 -20.21 17.80 -32.62
C GLY A 15 -20.65 16.67 -31.68
N LEU A 16 -21.79 16.02 -31.95
CA LEU A 16 -22.26 14.88 -31.16
C LEU A 16 -21.36 13.64 -31.36
N GLY A 17 -20.94 13.36 -32.59
CA GLY A 17 -20.05 12.25 -32.90
C GLY A 17 -18.67 12.40 -32.22
N GLY A 18 -18.11 13.62 -32.24
CA GLY A 18 -16.86 13.92 -31.55
C GLY A 18 -16.95 13.80 -30.02
N LEU A 19 -18.10 14.15 -29.43
CA LEU A 19 -18.32 14.03 -27.99
C LEU A 19 -18.39 12.56 -27.54
N VAL A 20 -19.10 11.70 -28.28
CA VAL A 20 -19.22 10.27 -27.94
C VAL A 20 -17.89 9.54 -28.12
N PHE A 21 -17.12 9.84 -29.18
CA PHE A 21 -15.76 9.30 -29.34
C PHE A 21 -14.79 9.82 -28.28
N GLY A 22 -14.94 11.06 -27.83
CA GLY A 22 -14.16 11.62 -26.73
C GLY A 22 -14.39 10.90 -25.40
N ILE A 23 -15.64 10.55 -25.08
CA ILE A 23 -16.00 9.84 -23.84
C ILE A 23 -15.52 8.38 -23.89
N VAL A 24 -15.80 7.66 -24.97
CA VAL A 24 -15.38 6.25 -25.12
C VAL A 24 -13.86 6.12 -25.21
N GLY A 25 -13.19 7.05 -25.89
CA GLY A 25 -11.72 7.11 -25.93
C GLY A 25 -11.12 7.41 -24.55
N ALA A 26 -11.70 8.34 -23.80
CA ALA A 26 -11.28 8.64 -22.44
C ALA A 26 -11.46 7.43 -21.51
N GLU A 27 -12.59 6.71 -21.57
CA GLU A 27 -12.80 5.52 -20.74
C GLU A 27 -11.80 4.40 -21.08
N ASN A 28 -11.43 4.22 -22.35
CA ASN A 28 -10.48 3.18 -22.74
C ASN A 28 -9.02 3.56 -22.39
N THR A 29 -8.66 4.85 -22.46
CA THR A 29 -7.32 5.34 -22.12
C THR A 29 -7.12 5.52 -20.61
N PHE A 30 -8.11 6.08 -19.89
CA PHE A 30 -8.05 6.27 -18.44
C PHE A 30 -8.47 5.02 -17.65
N GLY A 31 -9.32 4.16 -18.21
CA GLY A 31 -9.65 2.85 -17.63
C GLY A 31 -8.43 1.93 -17.59
N ARG A 32 -7.61 1.92 -18.66
CA ARG A 32 -6.36 1.15 -18.69
C ARG A 32 -5.26 1.68 -17.75
N LEU A 33 -5.28 2.96 -17.40
CA LEU A 33 -4.36 3.52 -16.39
C LEU A 33 -4.72 3.10 -14.96
N ARG A 34 -5.94 2.60 -14.73
CA ARG A 34 -6.38 2.13 -13.42
C ARG A 34 -5.87 0.73 -13.08
N GLU A 35 -5.45 -0.03 -14.09
CA GLU A 35 -4.84 -1.37 -13.97
C GLU A 35 -3.36 -1.36 -14.34
N ALA A 36 -2.68 -0.23 -14.19
CA ALA A 36 -1.24 -0.16 -14.43
C ALA A 36 -0.47 -1.01 -13.38
N PRO A 37 0.47 -1.88 -13.82
CA PRO A 37 1.51 -2.39 -12.93
C PRO A 37 2.24 -1.19 -12.32
N GLY A 38 2.23 -1.06 -10.99
CA GLY A 38 2.80 0.10 -10.29
C GLY A 38 1.80 0.97 -9.50
N ALA A 39 0.55 0.54 -9.32
CA ALA A 39 -0.35 1.22 -8.37
C ALA A 39 0.25 1.20 -6.96
N ALA A 40 0.39 2.39 -6.36
CA ALA A 40 0.99 2.58 -5.05
C ALA A 40 0.33 1.70 -3.99
N LEU A 41 1.15 1.07 -3.16
CA LEU A 41 0.76 0.24 -2.03
C LEU A 41 1.05 1.01 -0.73
N LEU A 42 0.12 0.97 0.20
CA LEU A 42 0.30 1.45 1.57
C LEU A 42 0.54 0.25 2.47
N PHE A 43 1.71 0.21 3.10
CA PHE A 43 2.07 -0.79 4.09
C PHE A 43 1.93 -0.15 5.48
N SER A 44 1.05 -0.71 6.30
CA SER A 44 0.94 -0.38 7.72
C SER A 44 1.51 -1.51 8.54
N LEU A 45 2.57 -1.22 9.29
CA LEU A 45 3.24 -2.22 10.11
C LEU A 45 3.06 -1.92 11.59
N GLU A 46 3.01 -3.00 12.37
CA GLU A 46 3.16 -2.95 13.82
C GLU A 46 4.19 -4.02 14.21
N LEU A 47 5.20 -3.63 14.98
CA LEU A 47 6.12 -4.53 15.62
C LEU A 47 5.80 -4.55 17.11
N ARG A 48 5.58 -5.74 17.66
CA ARG A 48 5.26 -5.95 19.07
C ARG A 48 6.21 -6.97 19.69
N ASP A 49 6.43 -6.85 20.99
CA ASP A 49 7.10 -7.90 21.78
C ASP A 49 6.16 -9.09 22.04
N GLU A 50 6.65 -10.09 22.77
CA GLU A 50 5.87 -11.27 23.15
C GLU A 50 4.70 -10.91 24.10
N ALA A 51 4.89 -9.93 24.98
CA ALA A 51 3.87 -9.41 25.89
C ALA A 51 2.77 -8.60 25.16
N GLY A 52 3.00 -8.24 23.89
CA GLY A 52 2.09 -7.47 23.05
C GLY A 52 2.30 -5.95 23.10
N ALA A 53 3.33 -5.47 23.78
CA ALA A 53 3.70 -4.07 23.81
C ALA A 53 4.15 -3.60 22.42
N LEU A 54 3.70 -2.41 22.02
CA LEU A 54 4.01 -1.86 20.70
C LEU A 54 5.42 -1.25 20.71
N LEU A 55 6.32 -1.84 19.94
CA LEU A 55 7.70 -1.38 19.80
C LEU A 55 7.85 -0.35 18.68
N ALA A 56 7.19 -0.59 17.54
CA ALA A 56 7.23 0.32 16.40
C ALA A 56 5.94 0.20 15.58
N SER A 57 5.55 1.29 14.92
CA SER A 57 4.35 1.28 14.08
C SER A 57 4.49 2.18 12.84
N PRO A 58 5.43 1.87 11.92
CA PRO A 58 5.64 2.69 10.74
C PRO A 58 4.55 2.47 9.69
N MET A 59 4.36 3.49 8.87
CA MET A 59 3.54 3.43 7.67
C MET A 59 4.38 3.89 6.49
N VAL A 60 4.48 3.07 5.45
CA VAL A 60 5.31 3.34 4.27
C VAL A 60 4.52 3.13 2.99
N VAL A 61 4.87 3.90 1.96
CA VAL A 61 4.28 3.79 0.62
C VAL A 61 5.31 3.13 -0.29
N GLY A 62 4.86 2.16 -1.07
CA GLY A 62 5.68 1.43 -2.02
C GLY A 62 4.95 1.04 -3.29
N GLU A 63 5.55 0.14 -4.05
CA GLU A 63 4.99 -0.39 -5.30
C GLU A 63 5.19 -1.90 -5.35
N GLU A 64 4.26 -2.60 -5.99
CA GLU A 64 4.41 -4.03 -6.24
C GLU A 64 5.65 -4.29 -7.13
N GLY A 65 6.45 -5.31 -6.78
CA GLY A 65 7.67 -5.66 -7.49
C GLY A 65 8.88 -4.78 -7.16
N ARG A 66 8.75 -3.75 -6.31
CA ARG A 66 9.86 -2.90 -5.88
C ARG A 66 10.20 -3.11 -4.41
N LYS A 67 11.47 -3.39 -4.13
CA LYS A 67 11.97 -3.50 -2.76
C LYS A 67 11.85 -2.17 -2.03
N LEU A 68 11.38 -2.21 -0.80
CA LEU A 68 11.36 -1.11 0.16
C LEU A 68 12.40 -1.37 1.24
N HIS A 69 13.03 -0.29 1.68
CA HIS A 69 13.94 -0.28 2.82
C HIS A 69 13.49 0.80 3.80
N LEU A 70 13.41 0.43 5.07
CA LEU A 70 12.99 1.30 6.16
C LEU A 70 13.99 1.19 7.30
N ASP A 71 14.65 2.29 7.61
CA ASP A 71 15.40 2.45 8.85
C ASP A 71 14.56 3.27 9.84
N LEU A 72 14.33 2.69 11.01
CA LEU A 72 13.70 3.37 12.13
C LEU A 72 14.70 3.52 13.26
N SER A 73 14.93 4.77 13.64
CA SER A 73 15.54 5.11 14.93
C SER A 73 14.48 5.83 15.74
N GLN A 74 13.78 5.12 16.62
CA GLN A 74 12.91 5.80 17.58
C GLN A 74 13.74 6.25 18.78
N PRO A 75 13.75 7.56 19.12
CA PRO A 75 14.32 7.99 20.38
C PRO A 75 13.52 7.31 21.50
N GLY A 76 14.24 6.71 22.44
CA GLY A 76 13.64 6.14 23.62
C GLY A 76 12.85 7.19 24.40
N GLY A 77 11.73 6.77 25.01
CA GLY A 77 11.11 7.56 26.06
C GLY A 77 12.03 7.63 27.30
N PRO A 78 11.66 8.41 28.34
CA PRO A 78 12.46 8.52 29.58
C PRO A 78 12.82 7.16 30.21
N ASP A 79 11.98 6.15 29.99
CA ASP A 79 12.10 4.81 30.57
C ASP A 79 12.37 3.69 29.54
N ASN A 80 12.50 4.01 28.24
CA ASN A 80 12.69 3.00 27.18
C ASN A 80 14.01 3.19 26.46
N GLU A 81 14.72 2.09 26.19
CA GLU A 81 15.89 2.14 25.32
C GLU A 81 15.47 2.49 23.86
N PRO A 82 16.28 3.29 23.16
CA PRO A 82 16.01 3.63 21.77
C PRO A 82 16.13 2.38 20.88
N VAL A 83 15.02 1.97 20.25
CA VAL A 83 15.01 0.86 19.30
C VAL A 83 15.56 1.33 17.96
N ARG A 84 16.63 0.67 17.49
CA ARG A 84 17.13 0.82 16.12
C ARG A 84 16.69 -0.37 15.30
N MET A 85 15.93 -0.15 14.25
CA MET A 85 15.40 -1.20 13.40
C MET A 85 15.69 -0.89 11.95
N SER A 86 16.01 -1.93 11.19
CA SER A 86 16.03 -1.89 9.73
C SER A 86 15.11 -2.97 9.18
N LEU A 87 14.24 -2.62 8.24
CA LEU A 87 13.28 -3.53 7.63
C LEU A 87 13.29 -3.37 6.12
N ASP A 88 13.59 -4.47 5.45
CA ASP A 88 13.41 -4.64 4.02
C ASP A 88 12.08 -5.36 3.74
N LEU A 89 11.33 -4.88 2.75
CA LEU A 89 10.15 -5.56 2.21
C LEU A 89 10.29 -5.72 0.70
N SER A 90 10.15 -6.93 0.19
CA SER A 90 10.07 -7.21 -1.26
C SER A 90 8.66 -7.73 -1.58
N PRO A 91 7.74 -6.85 -2.01
CA PRO A 91 6.38 -7.25 -2.38
C PRO A 91 6.34 -7.84 -3.80
N HIS A 92 5.68 -8.97 -3.95
CA HIS A 92 5.49 -9.70 -5.21
C HIS A 92 4.02 -10.12 -5.34
N GLY A 93 3.49 -10.18 -6.57
CA GLY A 93 2.15 -10.72 -6.80
C GLY A 93 2.08 -12.19 -6.39
N GLY A 94 1.17 -12.54 -5.46
CA GLY A 94 1.03 -13.88 -4.89
C GLY A 94 0.04 -14.79 -5.63
N GLY A 95 -0.65 -14.29 -6.66
CA GLY A 95 -1.81 -14.95 -7.26
C GLY A 95 -3.06 -14.81 -6.38
N GLY A 96 -4.26 -14.93 -6.96
CA GLY A 96 -5.53 -14.89 -6.21
C GLY A 96 -5.89 -13.55 -5.55
N GLY A 97 -5.17 -12.45 -5.83
CA GLY A 97 -5.39 -11.15 -5.21
C GLY A 97 -4.53 -10.88 -3.97
N ASP A 98 -3.76 -11.87 -3.53
CA ASP A 98 -2.81 -11.75 -2.43
C ASP A 98 -1.48 -11.14 -2.86
N LEU A 99 -0.82 -10.47 -1.92
CA LEU A 99 0.55 -10.01 -2.05
C LEU A 99 1.49 -10.94 -1.27
N CYS A 100 2.46 -11.53 -1.96
CA CYS A 100 3.54 -12.27 -1.33
C CYS A 100 4.66 -11.30 -0.96
N VAL A 101 4.95 -11.15 0.33
CA VAL A 101 5.96 -10.20 0.82
C VAL A 101 7.12 -10.97 1.43
N GLU A 102 8.30 -10.89 0.83
CA GLU A 102 9.55 -11.22 1.51
C GLU A 102 9.86 -10.09 2.50
N TYR A 103 10.21 -10.45 3.73
CA TYR A 103 10.63 -9.47 4.73
C TYR A 103 12.01 -9.83 5.28
N ARG A 104 12.80 -8.82 5.62
CA ARG A 104 14.04 -8.98 6.36
C ARG A 104 14.18 -7.86 7.39
N LEU A 105 14.18 -8.24 8.67
CA LEU A 105 14.20 -7.38 9.84
C LEU A 105 15.55 -7.51 10.58
N SER A 106 16.18 -6.39 10.91
CA SER A 106 17.31 -6.30 11.83
C SER A 106 16.95 -5.34 12.97
N LEU A 107 17.39 -5.66 14.18
CA LEU A 107 17.19 -4.87 15.39
C LEU A 107 18.52 -4.65 16.08
N ASP A 108 18.78 -3.42 16.50
CA ASP A 108 19.95 -2.95 17.24
C ASP A 108 21.29 -3.38 16.64
N GLY A 109 21.36 -3.41 15.29
CA GLY A 109 22.54 -3.84 14.55
C GLY A 109 22.79 -5.36 14.58
N GLY A 110 21.85 -6.13 15.12
CA GLY A 110 21.89 -7.59 15.14
C GLY A 110 21.69 -8.23 13.76
N ARG A 111 21.91 -9.55 13.71
CA ARG A 111 21.75 -10.34 12.48
C ARG A 111 20.32 -10.23 11.94
N ALA A 112 20.20 -9.82 10.68
CA ALA A 112 18.92 -9.74 10.01
C ALA A 112 18.23 -11.11 9.90
N ARG A 113 16.92 -11.14 10.18
CA ARG A 113 16.04 -12.31 10.13
C ARG A 113 14.94 -12.05 9.12
N GLY A 114 14.61 -13.06 8.33
CA GLY A 114 13.65 -12.88 7.24
C GLY A 114 12.83 -14.12 6.96
N GLY A 115 11.79 -13.92 6.16
CA GLY A 115 10.83 -14.93 5.77
C GLY A 115 9.89 -14.40 4.71
N TRP A 116 8.84 -15.16 4.46
CA TRP A 116 7.80 -14.84 3.48
C TRP A 116 6.45 -14.79 4.16
N MET A 117 5.58 -13.89 3.72
CA MET A 117 4.18 -13.85 4.14
C MET A 117 3.24 -13.60 2.96
N SER A 118 2.15 -14.36 2.88
CA SER A 118 1.03 -14.02 2.00
C SER A 118 0.09 -13.08 2.73
N VAL A 119 -0.19 -11.93 2.10
CA VAL A 119 -0.99 -10.84 2.64
C VAL A 119 -2.17 -10.54 1.72
N PRO A 120 -3.39 -10.92 2.14
CA PRO A 120 -4.59 -10.47 1.45
C PRO A 120 -4.73 -8.95 1.57
N MET A 121 -5.14 -8.30 0.49
CA MET A 121 -5.25 -6.84 0.47
C MET A 121 -6.29 -6.33 1.48
N GLY A 122 -5.84 -5.45 2.37
CA GLY A 122 -6.65 -4.82 3.41
C GLY A 122 -6.83 -5.67 4.67
N GLU A 123 -6.26 -6.87 4.72
CA GLU A 123 -6.33 -7.75 5.89
C GLU A 123 -5.00 -7.79 6.65
N ARG A 124 -5.10 -7.94 7.97
CA ARG A 124 -3.94 -8.11 8.83
C ARG A 124 -3.38 -9.52 8.73
N ARG A 125 -2.06 -9.61 8.57
CA ARG A 125 -1.28 -10.84 8.73
C ARG A 125 -0.18 -10.65 9.75
N SER A 126 0.08 -11.70 10.52
CA SER A 126 1.04 -11.70 11.61
C SER A 126 2.05 -12.81 11.41
N VAL A 127 3.32 -12.52 11.63
CA VAL A 127 4.40 -13.51 11.69
C VAL A 127 5.21 -13.35 12.95
N ARG A 128 5.70 -14.46 13.49
CA ARG A 128 6.68 -14.44 14.56
C ARG A 128 8.07 -14.31 13.97
N VAL A 129 8.85 -13.39 14.51
CA VAL A 129 10.24 -13.15 14.12
C VAL A 129 11.10 -13.36 15.35
N ALA A 130 12.25 -14.01 15.21
CA ALA A 130 13.18 -14.12 16.32
C ALA A 130 13.74 -12.72 16.65
N GLY A 131 13.46 -12.21 17.85
CA GLY A 131 14.04 -10.97 18.37
C GLY A 131 15.32 -11.21 19.19
N PRO A 132 15.96 -10.13 19.67
CA PRO A 132 17.04 -10.22 20.63
C PRO A 132 16.48 -10.67 21.99
N GLY A 133 16.76 -11.92 22.36
CA GLY A 133 16.24 -12.52 23.60
C GLY A 133 14.88 -13.19 23.41
N GLU A 134 13.85 -12.41 23.10
CA GLU A 134 12.47 -12.90 22.98
C GLU A 134 11.91 -12.83 21.55
N PRO A 135 10.95 -13.70 21.19
CA PRO A 135 10.22 -13.59 19.92
C PRO A 135 9.45 -12.28 19.81
N LEU A 136 9.41 -11.74 18.59
CA LEU A 136 8.63 -10.57 18.23
C LEU A 136 7.49 -10.94 17.30
N ARG A 137 6.46 -10.10 17.28
CA ARG A 137 5.36 -10.19 16.33
C ARG A 137 5.43 -9.03 15.35
N LEU A 138 5.52 -9.37 14.06
CA LEU A 138 5.39 -8.43 12.96
C LEU A 138 3.98 -8.57 12.38
N ASP A 139 3.18 -7.53 12.53
CA ASP A 139 1.86 -7.40 11.91
C ASP A 139 1.97 -6.51 10.68
N LEU A 140 1.40 -6.97 9.57
CA LEU A 140 1.39 -6.26 8.29
C LEU A 140 -0.03 -6.19 7.73
N VAL A 141 -0.43 -5.00 7.31
CA VAL A 141 -1.62 -4.75 6.48
C VAL A 141 -1.17 -3.99 5.24
N VAL A 142 -1.59 -4.43 4.05
CA VAL A 142 -1.27 -3.76 2.79
C VAL A 142 -2.54 -3.40 2.04
N ALA A 143 -2.63 -2.19 1.51
CA ALA A 143 -3.74 -1.80 0.63
C ALA A 143 -3.24 -1.05 -0.59
N ARG A 144 -3.93 -1.25 -1.72
CA ARG A 144 -3.68 -0.49 -2.95
C ARG A 144 -4.34 0.88 -2.89
N ALA A 145 -3.66 1.91 -3.38
CA ALA A 145 -4.19 3.26 -3.44
C ALA A 145 -5.53 3.31 -4.19
N GLY A 146 -6.46 4.12 -3.69
CA GLY A 146 -7.81 4.25 -4.26
C GLY A 146 -8.77 3.10 -3.94
N THR A 147 -8.42 2.22 -2.99
CA THR A 147 -9.32 1.18 -2.47
C THR A 147 -9.92 1.59 -1.12
N PRO A 148 -11.11 1.07 -0.74
CA PRO A 148 -11.69 1.33 0.60
C PRO A 148 -10.77 0.89 1.75
N ALA A 149 -9.98 -0.16 1.53
CA ALA A 149 -9.01 -0.63 2.52
C ALA A 149 -7.93 0.44 2.79
N PHE A 150 -7.45 1.12 1.75
CA PHE A 150 -6.47 2.21 1.88
C PHE A 150 -7.01 3.34 2.76
N ASP A 151 -8.26 3.78 2.52
CA ASP A 151 -8.89 4.84 3.31
C ASP A 151 -9.09 4.42 4.77
N ARG A 152 -9.46 3.15 5.01
CA ARG A 152 -9.61 2.58 6.36
C ARG A 152 -8.29 2.61 7.13
N ILE A 153 -7.18 2.24 6.50
CA ILE A 153 -5.84 2.29 7.10
C ILE A 153 -5.51 3.72 7.51
N LEU A 154 -5.67 4.68 6.59
CA LEU A 154 -5.37 6.10 6.86
C LEU A 154 -6.23 6.66 7.99
N LEU A 155 -7.52 6.31 8.02
CA LEU A 155 -8.43 6.73 9.08
C LEU A 155 -8.02 6.17 10.44
N ALA A 156 -7.72 4.88 10.52
CA ALA A 156 -7.27 4.23 11.76
C ALA A 156 -5.99 4.87 12.30
N ARG A 157 -5.03 5.15 11.42
CA ARG A 157 -3.78 5.83 11.76
C ARG A 157 -3.99 7.23 12.32
N ARG A 158 -4.87 8.03 11.70
CA ARG A 158 -5.23 9.37 12.20
C ARG A 158 -5.88 9.32 13.59
N GLN A 159 -6.57 8.24 13.90
CA GLN A 159 -7.24 8.03 15.20
C GLN A 159 -6.33 7.38 16.25
N GLY A 160 -5.07 7.07 15.91
CA GLY A 160 -4.17 6.32 16.80
C GLY A 160 -4.65 4.89 17.09
N LYS A 161 -5.50 4.32 16.22
CA LYS A 161 -6.07 3.00 16.40
C LYS A 161 -5.28 1.94 15.62
N PRO A 162 -5.26 0.69 16.11
CA PRO A 162 -4.68 -0.42 15.38
C PRO A 162 -5.45 -0.70 14.09
N VAL A 163 -4.73 -1.08 13.04
CA VAL A 163 -5.32 -1.36 11.71
C VAL A 163 -5.78 -2.81 11.62
N THR A 164 -7.08 -3.05 11.80
CA THR A 164 -7.72 -4.39 11.73
C THR A 164 -7.96 -4.84 10.30
#